data_AF-A0A455JWF1-F1
#
_entry.id   AF-A0A455JWF1-F1
#
_cell.length_a   1.000
_cell.length_b   1.000
_cell.length_c   1.000
_cell.angle_alpha   90.00
_cell.angle_beta   90.00
_cell.angle_gamma   90.00
#
_symmetry.space_group_name_H-M   'P 1'
#
loop_
_entity.id
_entity.type
_entity.pdbx_description
1 polymer ?
#
loop_
_entity_poly.entity_id
_entity_poly.type
_entity_poly.pdbx_seq_one_letter_code
_entity_poly.pdbx_strand_id
1 'polypeptide(L)'
;NYLFQGRQECYAFNGTQRFLERYIYNREEFVRFDSDVGEFRAVTELGRPDEEYWNSQKDILEEERAVPDRMCRHNYELGGPMTLQRRVQPRVNVSPSKKGPLQHHNLLVCHVTDFYPGSIQVRWFLNGQEETAGVVSTNLIRNGDWTFQILVMLEMTPQQGDVYTCQVEHTSLDSPVTVEW
;
A
#
# COMPACT_ATOMS: atom_id res chain seq x y z
N ASN A 1 -30.59 -8.56 6.55
CA ASN A 1 -29.70 -8.65 5.36
C ASN A 1 -28.67 -9.72 5.60
N TYR A 2 -28.45 -10.59 4.62
CA TYR A 2 -27.32 -11.53 4.60
C TYR A 2 -26.33 -11.10 3.52
N LEU A 3 -25.05 -11.39 3.71
CA LEU A 3 -23.97 -11.12 2.76
C LEU A 3 -23.10 -12.37 2.63
N PHE A 4 -22.94 -12.84 1.40
CA PHE A 4 -21.98 -13.88 1.04
C PHE A 4 -20.89 -13.27 0.17
N GLN A 5 -19.63 -13.60 0.44
CA GLN A 5 -18.48 -13.10 -0.30
C GLN A 5 -17.52 -14.26 -0.59
N GLY A 6 -17.12 -14.40 -1.86
CA GLY A 6 -15.94 -15.15 -2.26
C GLY A 6 -14.78 -14.17 -2.48
N ARG A 7 -13.59 -14.48 -1.96
CA ARG A 7 -12.37 -13.71 -2.20
C ARG A 7 -11.30 -14.61 -2.75
N GLN A 8 -10.84 -14.31 -3.96
CA GLN A 8 -9.75 -14.98 -4.64
C GLN A 8 -8.51 -14.09 -4.56
N GLU A 9 -7.58 -14.44 -3.68
CA GLU A 9 -6.38 -13.65 -3.38
C GLU A 9 -5.15 -14.33 -3.97
N CYS A 10 -4.32 -13.58 -4.68
CA CYS A 10 -3.05 -14.04 -5.23
C CYS A 10 -1.91 -13.28 -4.58
N TYR A 11 -0.98 -13.99 -3.95
CA TYR A 11 0.22 -13.42 -3.35
C TYR A 11 1.43 -13.83 -4.17
N ALA A 12 2.10 -12.84 -4.76
CA ALA A 12 3.34 -13.02 -5.49
C ALA A 12 4.53 -12.67 -4.58
N PHE A 13 5.43 -13.62 -4.36
CA PHE A 13 6.66 -13.39 -3.61
C PHE A 13 7.82 -14.17 -4.22
N ASN A 14 8.92 -13.48 -4.54
CA ASN A 14 10.13 -14.09 -5.11
C ASN A 14 9.86 -15.05 -6.30
N GLY A 15 8.94 -14.68 -7.20
CA GLY A 15 8.56 -15.49 -8.38
C GLY A 15 7.60 -16.66 -8.12
N THR A 16 7.25 -16.91 -6.86
CA THR A 16 6.25 -17.90 -6.45
C THR A 16 4.86 -17.26 -6.36
N GLN A 17 3.81 -18.02 -6.68
CA GLN A 17 2.41 -17.63 -6.55
C GLN A 17 1.76 -18.48 -5.47
N ARG A 18 1.15 -17.83 -4.47
CA ARG A 18 0.22 -18.48 -3.54
C ARG A 18 -1.18 -18.00 -3.82
N PHE A 19 -2.10 -18.93 -4.00
CA PHE A 19 -3.51 -18.66 -4.16
C PHE A 19 -4.26 -18.98 -2.87
N LEU A 20 -5.13 -18.07 -2.47
CA LEU A 20 -5.96 -18.21 -1.29
C LEU A 20 -7.39 -17.82 -1.65
N GLU A 21 -8.28 -18.80 -1.67
CA GLU A 21 -9.70 -18.58 -1.84
C GLU A 21 -10.41 -18.63 -0.49
N ARG A 22 -11.21 -17.62 -0.17
CA ARG A 22 -11.95 -17.53 1.08
C ARG A 22 -13.43 -17.36 0.82
N TYR A 23 -14.24 -18.12 1.54
CA TYR A 23 -15.69 -17.99 1.55
C TYR A 23 -16.15 -17.42 2.88
N ILE A 24 -16.91 -16.33 2.81
CA ILE A 24 -17.25 -15.47 3.95
C ILE A 24 -18.77 -15.26 3.99
N TYR A 25 -19.37 -15.56 5.13
CA TYR A 25 -20.78 -15.32 5.40
C TYR A 25 -20.92 -14.29 6.53
N ASN A 26 -21.57 -13.15 6.26
CA ASN A 26 -21.76 -12.06 7.23
C ASN A 26 -20.50 -11.63 7.99
N ARG A 27 -19.34 -11.60 7.28
CA ARG A 27 -17.98 -11.30 7.79
C ARG A 27 -17.28 -12.44 8.53
N GLU A 28 -17.93 -13.59 8.70
CA GLU A 28 -17.31 -14.82 9.22
C GLU A 28 -16.80 -15.65 8.04
N GLU A 29 -15.48 -15.80 7.95
CA GLU A 29 -14.88 -16.75 7.02
C GLU A 29 -15.14 -18.16 7.52
N PHE A 30 -15.81 -18.99 6.72
CA PHE A 30 -16.26 -20.31 7.17
C PHE A 30 -15.49 -21.47 6.51
N VAL A 31 -14.96 -21.28 5.30
CA VAL A 31 -14.13 -22.25 4.58
C VAL A 31 -13.16 -21.53 3.64
N ARG A 32 -11.99 -22.12 3.41
CA ARG A 32 -10.96 -21.59 2.50
C ARG A 32 -10.26 -22.69 1.71
N PHE A 33 -9.75 -22.37 0.53
CA PHE A 33 -8.71 -23.15 -0.16
C PHE A 33 -7.40 -22.38 -0.11
N ASP A 34 -6.31 -23.04 0.28
CA ASP A 34 -4.97 -22.46 0.29
C ASP A 34 -4.06 -23.33 -0.58
N SER A 35 -3.44 -22.76 -1.61
CA SER A 35 -2.61 -23.53 -2.54
C SER A 35 -1.39 -24.17 -1.88
N ASP A 36 -0.90 -23.61 -0.77
CA ASP A 36 0.21 -24.20 -0.01
C ASP A 36 -0.23 -25.51 0.69
N VAL A 37 -1.53 -25.67 0.93
CA VAL A 37 -2.14 -26.88 1.53
C VAL A 37 -2.70 -27.80 0.45
N GLY A 38 -3.29 -27.23 -0.61
CA GLY A 38 -3.84 -27.93 -1.76
C GLY A 38 -5.22 -28.56 -1.53
N GLU A 39 -5.97 -28.11 -0.51
CA GLU A 39 -7.33 -28.56 -0.21
C GLU A 39 -8.14 -27.49 0.51
N PHE A 40 -9.47 -27.65 0.48
CA PHE A 40 -10.37 -26.82 1.25
C PHE A 40 -10.27 -27.18 2.73
N ARG A 41 -10.37 -26.18 3.62
CA ARG A 41 -10.43 -26.37 5.06
C ARG A 41 -11.50 -25.50 5.69
N ALA A 42 -12.32 -26.11 6.53
CA ALA A 42 -13.26 -25.36 7.36
C ALA A 42 -12.49 -24.49 8.36
N VAL A 43 -12.87 -23.21 8.41
CA VAL A 43 -12.38 -22.24 9.38
C VAL A 43 -13.28 -22.23 10.61
N THR A 44 -14.57 -22.52 10.41
CA THR A 44 -15.60 -22.59 11.46
C THR A 44 -16.49 -23.79 11.23
N GLU A 45 -17.33 -24.14 12.22
CA GLU A 45 -18.24 -25.28 12.13
C GLU A 45 -19.16 -25.23 10.89
N LEU A 46 -19.52 -24.01 10.46
CA LEU A 46 -20.37 -23.80 9.29
C LEU A 46 -19.76 -24.38 8.00
N GLY A 47 -18.42 -24.37 7.87
CA GLY A 47 -17.75 -24.83 6.65
C GLY A 47 -17.38 -26.30 6.60
N ARG A 48 -17.63 -27.08 7.67
CA ARG A 48 -17.31 -28.52 7.66
C ARG A 48 -18.04 -29.29 6.56
N PRO A 49 -19.34 -29.06 6.29
CA PRO A 49 -20.02 -29.72 5.18
C PRO A 49 -19.41 -29.37 3.82
N ASP A 50 -19.01 -28.10 3.63
CA ASP A 50 -18.41 -27.63 2.37
C ASP A 50 -17.00 -28.17 2.17
N GLU A 51 -16.19 -28.25 3.24
CA GLU A 51 -14.87 -28.88 3.22
C GLU A 51 -14.98 -30.35 2.77
N GLU A 52 -15.86 -31.14 3.39
CA GLU A 52 -16.05 -32.54 3.04
C GLU A 52 -16.54 -32.70 1.60
N TYR A 53 -17.55 -31.92 1.21
CA TYR A 53 -18.15 -31.99 -0.11
C TYR A 53 -17.16 -31.58 -1.20
N TRP A 54 -16.51 -30.41 -1.11
CA TRP A 54 -15.60 -29.93 -2.15
C TRP A 54 -14.32 -30.76 -2.26
N ASN A 55 -13.75 -31.25 -1.15
CA ASN A 55 -12.58 -32.14 -1.21
C ASN A 55 -12.89 -33.53 -1.80
N SER A 56 -14.18 -33.94 -1.80
CA SER A 56 -14.64 -35.14 -2.48
C SER A 56 -14.69 -34.99 -4.01
N GLN A 57 -14.83 -33.76 -4.51
CA GLN A 57 -14.90 -33.42 -5.93
C GLN A 57 -13.49 -33.23 -6.51
N LYS A 58 -12.93 -34.30 -7.11
CA LYS A 58 -11.52 -34.33 -7.56
C LYS A 58 -11.22 -33.37 -8.71
N ASP A 59 -12.17 -33.20 -9.61
CA ASP A 59 -12.09 -32.23 -10.71
C ASP A 59 -11.97 -30.80 -10.20
N ILE A 60 -12.81 -30.39 -9.25
CA ILE A 60 -12.74 -29.05 -8.63
C ILE A 60 -11.41 -28.87 -7.91
N LEU A 61 -10.99 -29.86 -7.12
CA LEU A 61 -9.76 -29.79 -6.35
C LEU A 61 -8.51 -29.66 -7.26
N GLU A 62 -8.49 -30.35 -8.39
CA GLU A 62 -7.43 -30.22 -9.40
C GLU A 62 -7.47 -28.85 -10.11
N GLU A 63 -8.66 -28.32 -10.40
CA GLU A 63 -8.80 -26.97 -10.97
C GLU A 63 -8.26 -25.90 -10.01
N GLU A 64 -8.61 -25.97 -8.73
CA GLU A 64 -8.15 -25.03 -7.69
C GLU A 64 -6.63 -25.09 -7.50
N ARG A 65 -6.05 -26.29 -7.51
CA ARG A 65 -4.60 -26.49 -7.46
C ARG A 65 -3.87 -25.89 -8.67
N ALA A 66 -4.54 -25.74 -9.80
CA ALA A 66 -3.99 -25.10 -11.00
C ALA A 66 -4.17 -23.57 -11.02
N VAL A 67 -4.99 -22.98 -10.12
CA VAL A 67 -5.24 -21.52 -10.05
C VAL A 67 -3.97 -20.67 -9.91
N PRO A 68 -2.97 -21.04 -9.06
CA PRO A 68 -1.74 -20.26 -8.93
C PRO A 68 -1.05 -19.96 -10.28
N ASP A 69 -0.97 -20.94 -11.17
CA ASP A 69 -0.33 -20.75 -12.47
C ASP A 69 -1.32 -20.26 -13.54
N ARG A 70 -2.50 -20.86 -13.65
CA ARG A 70 -3.46 -20.54 -14.73
C ARG A 70 -4.05 -19.13 -14.60
N MET A 71 -4.19 -18.63 -13.37
CA MET A 71 -4.84 -17.34 -13.09
C MET A 71 -3.90 -16.36 -12.41
N CYS A 72 -3.30 -16.72 -11.26
CA CYS A 72 -2.51 -15.75 -10.50
C CYS A 72 -1.28 -15.29 -11.28
N ARG A 73 -0.47 -16.22 -11.79
CA ARG A 73 0.68 -15.90 -12.63
C ARG A 73 0.26 -15.19 -13.92
N HIS A 74 -0.74 -15.74 -14.62
CA HIS A 74 -1.26 -15.16 -15.85
C HIS A 74 -1.66 -13.68 -15.69
N ASN A 75 -2.47 -13.37 -14.67
CA ASN A 75 -2.93 -12.01 -14.40
C ASN A 75 -1.80 -11.10 -13.89
N TYR A 76 -0.87 -11.64 -13.08
CA TYR A 76 0.29 -10.89 -12.60
C TYR A 76 1.18 -10.43 -13.77
N GLU A 77 1.44 -11.31 -14.73
CA GLU A 77 2.25 -11.02 -15.91
C GLU A 77 1.51 -10.10 -16.89
N LEU A 78 0.23 -10.37 -17.16
CA LEU A 78 -0.61 -9.56 -18.04
C LEU A 78 -0.78 -8.12 -17.50
N GLY A 79 -1.03 -8.00 -16.20
CA GLY A 79 -1.22 -6.71 -15.52
C GLY A 79 0.09 -5.99 -15.19
N GLY A 80 1.23 -6.68 -15.21
CA GLY A 80 2.52 -6.18 -14.78
C GLY A 80 2.90 -4.79 -15.32
N PRO A 81 2.78 -4.52 -16.63
CA PRO A 81 3.05 -3.21 -17.20
C PRO A 81 2.18 -2.07 -16.61
N MET A 82 0.92 -2.37 -16.27
CA MET A 82 -0.07 -1.39 -15.79
C MET A 82 -0.06 -1.24 -14.27
N THR A 83 0.40 -2.24 -13.52
CA THR A 83 0.33 -2.27 -12.06
C THR A 83 1.70 -2.22 -11.40
N LEU A 84 2.59 -3.16 -11.73
CA LEU A 84 3.89 -3.33 -11.09
C LEU A 84 4.93 -2.33 -11.60
N GLN A 85 4.91 -2.07 -12.90
CA GLN A 85 5.83 -1.14 -13.57
C GLN A 85 5.29 0.29 -13.60
N ARG A 86 4.03 0.50 -13.22
CA ARG A 86 3.44 1.84 -13.16
C ARG A 86 4.23 2.71 -12.18
N ARG A 87 4.61 3.89 -12.65
CA ARG A 87 5.31 4.92 -11.89
C ARG A 87 4.65 6.26 -12.16
N VAL A 88 4.30 6.99 -11.11
CA VAL A 88 3.75 8.35 -11.18
C VAL A 88 4.54 9.22 -10.22
N GLN A 89 5.07 10.33 -10.74
CA GLN A 89 5.92 11.25 -9.97
C GLN A 89 5.11 12.03 -8.94
N PRO A 90 5.65 12.22 -7.73
CA PRO A 90 5.00 13.03 -6.72
C PRO A 90 4.98 14.50 -7.12
N ARG A 91 3.91 15.19 -6.73
CA ARG A 91 3.88 16.65 -6.62
C ARG A 91 4.26 17.02 -5.19
N VAL A 92 5.29 17.85 -5.07
CA VAL A 92 5.85 18.28 -3.78
C VAL A 92 5.57 19.76 -3.59
N ASN A 93 4.94 20.12 -2.48
CA ASN A 93 4.70 21.49 -2.09
C ASN A 93 5.00 21.68 -0.61
N VAL A 94 5.71 22.74 -0.26
CA VAL A 94 6.01 23.07 1.14
C VAL A 94 5.23 24.31 1.55
N SER A 95 4.55 24.23 2.68
CA SER A 95 3.84 25.39 3.23
C SER A 95 3.71 25.32 4.74
N PRO A 96 3.70 26.48 5.44
CA PRO A 96 3.45 26.50 6.87
C PRO A 96 1.98 26.21 7.16
N SER A 97 1.69 25.52 8.26
CA SER A 97 0.34 25.18 8.68
C SER A 97 -0.53 26.41 8.96
N LYS A 98 0.11 27.50 9.40
CA LYS A 98 -0.51 28.80 9.68
C LYS A 98 0.36 29.92 9.11
N LYS A 99 -0.28 30.92 8.51
CA LYS A 99 0.39 32.19 8.18
C LYS A 99 0.60 32.97 9.48
N GLY A 100 1.83 33.38 9.77
CA GLY A 100 2.15 34.05 11.02
C GLY A 100 3.50 34.76 10.98
N PRO A 101 3.79 35.57 12.01
CA PRO A 101 5.07 36.25 12.16
C PRO A 101 6.22 35.27 12.39
N LEU A 102 7.45 35.71 12.11
CA LEU A 102 8.68 35.00 12.50
C LEU A 102 8.76 34.84 14.02
N GLN A 103 9.65 33.95 14.49
CA GLN A 103 9.94 33.69 15.92
C GLN A 103 8.76 33.15 16.74
N HIS A 104 7.70 32.66 16.09
CA HIS A 104 6.60 31.95 16.72
C HIS A 104 6.58 30.50 16.28
N HIS A 105 6.23 29.61 17.21
CA HIS A 105 6.12 28.18 16.93
C HIS A 105 5.11 27.92 15.80
N ASN A 106 5.50 27.06 14.85
CA ASN A 106 4.68 26.66 13.71
C ASN A 106 5.02 25.22 13.29
N LEU A 107 4.22 24.69 12.37
CA LEU A 107 4.47 23.45 11.66
C LEU A 107 4.72 23.76 10.19
N LEU A 108 5.83 23.30 9.64
CA LEU A 108 6.08 23.33 8.22
C LEU A 108 5.66 21.99 7.60
N VAL A 109 4.84 22.02 6.56
CA VAL A 109 4.22 20.82 5.99
C VAL A 109 4.76 20.59 4.60
N CYS A 110 5.34 19.41 4.37
CA CYS A 110 5.69 18.90 3.05
C CYS A 110 4.53 18.03 2.54
N HIS A 111 3.77 18.58 1.59
CA HIS A 111 2.70 17.89 0.91
C HIS A 111 3.27 17.10 -0.26
N VAL A 112 3.21 15.77 -0.17
CA VAL A 112 3.67 14.87 -1.24
C VAL A 112 2.46 14.12 -1.77
N THR A 113 2.05 14.43 -3.00
CA THR A 113 0.73 14.06 -3.54
C THR A 113 0.85 13.42 -4.92
N ASP A 114 -0.22 12.73 -5.33
CA ASP A 114 -0.43 12.17 -6.67
C ASP A 114 0.65 11.17 -7.15
N PHE A 115 1.29 10.43 -6.24
CA PHE A 115 2.37 9.49 -6.59
C PHE A 115 1.95 8.02 -6.57
N TYR A 116 2.71 7.19 -7.29
CA TYR A 116 2.56 5.73 -7.27
C TYR A 116 3.86 5.05 -7.69
N PRO A 117 4.31 3.95 -7.05
CA PRO A 117 3.66 3.19 -5.98
C PRO A 117 3.71 3.90 -4.62
N GLY A 118 3.08 3.32 -3.59
CA GLY A 118 3.01 3.93 -2.26
C GLY A 118 4.33 3.98 -1.47
N SER A 119 5.37 3.28 -1.92
CA SER A 119 6.68 3.27 -1.25
C SER A 119 7.44 4.56 -1.57
N ILE A 120 7.69 5.38 -0.57
CA ILE A 120 8.29 6.71 -0.69
C ILE A 120 9.16 7.03 0.52
N GLN A 121 10.20 7.84 0.34
CA GLN A 121 11.02 8.37 1.41
C GLN A 121 10.98 9.90 1.36
N VAL A 122 10.69 10.53 2.50
CA VAL A 122 10.56 11.98 2.64
C VAL A 122 11.37 12.41 3.85
N ARG A 123 12.25 13.38 3.67
CA ARG A 123 13.19 13.86 4.69
C ARG A 123 13.18 15.38 4.78
N TRP A 124 13.41 15.88 5.98
CA TRP A 124 13.59 17.31 6.24
C TRP A 124 15.07 17.63 6.42
N PHE A 125 15.48 18.80 5.95
CA PHE A 125 16.79 19.37 6.19
C PHE A 125 16.63 20.81 6.65
N LEU A 126 17.44 21.20 7.64
CA LEU A 126 17.59 22.58 8.09
C LEU A 126 19.03 23.01 7.81
N ASN A 127 19.21 24.05 7.00
CA ASN A 127 20.52 24.59 6.64
C ASN A 127 21.49 23.50 6.12
N GLY A 128 20.96 22.52 5.39
CA GLY A 128 21.71 21.41 4.79
C GLY A 128 21.96 20.20 5.70
N GLN A 129 21.54 20.24 6.98
CA GLN A 129 21.63 19.09 7.90
C GLN A 129 20.28 18.40 8.02
N GLU A 130 20.26 17.06 7.97
CA GLU A 130 19.02 16.28 8.10
C GLU A 130 18.40 16.50 9.50
N GLU A 131 17.15 16.94 9.52
CA GLU A 131 16.39 17.19 10.73
C GLU A 131 15.38 16.06 10.94
N THR A 132 15.38 15.50 12.14
CA THR A 132 14.51 14.39 12.53
C THR A 132 13.74 14.69 13.81
N ALA A 133 14.22 15.63 14.63
CA ALA A 133 13.52 16.07 15.82
C ALA A 133 12.27 16.87 15.41
N GLY A 134 11.12 16.55 16.02
CA GLY A 134 9.85 17.22 15.72
C GLY A 134 9.27 16.89 14.34
N VAL A 135 9.80 15.89 13.64
CA VAL A 135 9.22 15.40 12.37
C VAL A 135 8.11 14.39 12.65
N VAL A 136 6.93 14.64 12.07
CA VAL A 136 5.75 13.77 12.18
C VAL A 136 5.17 13.53 10.79
N SER A 137 4.83 12.29 10.47
CA SER A 137 4.18 11.93 9.21
C SER A 137 2.76 11.39 9.41
N THR A 138 1.90 11.60 8.40
CA THR A 138 0.63 10.88 8.33
C THR A 138 0.87 9.44 7.89
N ASN A 139 -0.10 8.57 8.16
CA ASN A 139 -0.20 7.32 7.40
C ASN A 139 -0.33 7.62 5.90
N LEU A 140 0.10 6.68 5.06
CA LEU A 140 -0.07 6.76 3.61
C LEU A 140 -1.57 6.76 3.26
N ILE A 141 -2.02 7.79 2.56
CA ILE A 141 -3.43 7.96 2.17
C ILE A 141 -3.62 7.44 0.74
N ARG A 142 -4.70 6.68 0.52
CA ARG A 142 -5.10 6.15 -0.80
C ARG A 142 -6.18 7.02 -1.40
N ASN A 143 -5.94 7.56 -2.60
CA ASN A 143 -6.86 8.50 -3.25
C ASN A 143 -8.02 7.79 -3.98
N GLY A 144 -7.90 6.49 -4.26
CA GLY A 144 -8.90 5.70 -4.98
C GLY A 144 -8.75 5.74 -6.50
N ASP A 145 -7.73 6.42 -7.02
CA ASP A 145 -7.44 6.62 -8.45
C ASP A 145 -6.05 6.08 -8.86
N TRP A 146 -5.54 5.10 -8.10
CA TRP A 146 -4.17 4.57 -8.23
C TRP A 146 -3.06 5.56 -7.90
N THR A 147 -3.34 6.59 -7.09
CA THR A 147 -2.33 7.44 -6.50
C THR A 147 -2.41 7.45 -4.97
N PHE A 148 -1.31 7.90 -4.36
CA PHE A 148 -1.15 8.05 -2.93
C PHE A 148 -0.75 9.48 -2.58
N GLN A 149 -0.94 9.81 -1.31
CA GLN A 149 -0.44 11.03 -0.71
C GLN A 149 0.06 10.79 0.72
N ILE A 150 1.02 11.61 1.15
CA ILE A 150 1.55 11.65 2.52
C ILE A 150 1.89 13.09 2.89
N LEU A 151 1.66 13.45 4.15
CA LEU A 151 2.08 14.73 4.71
C LEU A 151 3.20 14.47 5.71
N VAL A 152 4.32 15.18 5.56
CA VAL A 152 5.44 15.16 6.52
C VAL A 152 5.64 16.54 7.09
N MET A 153 5.36 16.67 8.37
CA MET A 153 5.33 17.91 9.13
C MET A 153 6.60 18.02 9.97
N LEU A 154 7.16 19.22 10.08
CA LEU A 154 8.28 19.55 10.95
C LEU A 154 7.86 20.66 11.93
N GLU A 155 8.00 20.40 13.23
CA GLU A 155 7.91 21.42 14.27
C GLU A 155 9.09 22.38 14.17
N MET A 156 8.79 23.69 14.12
CA MET A 156 9.82 24.71 13.93
C MET A 156 9.41 26.05 14.56
N THR A 157 10.42 26.90 14.78
CA THR A 157 10.24 28.31 15.14
C THR A 157 11.14 29.11 14.19
N PRO A 158 10.59 29.68 13.10
CA PRO A 158 11.39 30.17 11.99
C PRO A 158 12.23 31.37 12.44
N GLN A 159 13.54 31.28 12.23
CA GLN A 159 14.46 32.38 12.40
C GLN A 159 14.84 32.99 11.06
N GLN A 160 15.35 34.21 11.11
CA GLN A 160 15.83 34.87 9.90
C GLN A 160 17.09 34.17 9.39
N GLY A 161 17.06 33.71 8.14
CA GLY A 161 18.18 33.03 7.49
C GLY A 161 18.12 31.50 7.53
N ASP A 162 17.14 30.92 8.23
CA ASP A 162 16.89 29.48 8.15
C ASP A 162 16.38 29.12 6.76
N VAL A 163 16.91 28.04 6.20
CA VAL A 163 16.43 27.41 4.97
C VAL A 163 15.99 26.00 5.29
N TYR A 164 14.70 25.73 5.09
CA TYR A 164 14.11 24.41 5.30
C TYR A 164 13.92 23.72 3.96
N THR A 165 14.39 22.48 3.84
CA THR A 165 14.28 21.72 2.60
C THR A 165 13.55 20.41 2.85
N CYS A 166 12.45 20.18 2.12
CA CYS A 166 11.86 18.86 2.01
C CYS A 166 12.49 18.13 0.83
N GLN A 167 13.11 16.98 1.09
CA GLN A 167 13.66 16.09 0.08
C GLN A 167 12.78 14.85 -0.06
N VAL A 168 12.40 14.53 -1.30
CA VAL A 168 11.53 13.40 -1.63
C VAL A 168 12.26 12.46 -2.58
N GLU A 169 12.35 11.21 -2.17
CA GLU A 169 12.85 10.09 -2.97
C GLU A 169 11.72 9.12 -3.28
N HIS A 170 11.58 8.81 -4.55
CA HIS A 170 10.52 7.93 -5.02
C HIS A 170 10.97 7.20 -6.28
N THR A 171 10.56 5.94 -6.42
CA THR A 171 11.00 5.05 -7.53
C THR A 171 10.63 5.52 -8.93
N SER A 172 9.81 6.56 -9.07
CA SER A 172 9.47 7.18 -10.36
C SER A 172 10.38 8.35 -10.74
N LEU A 173 11.29 8.76 -9.86
CA LEU A 173 12.17 9.91 -10.04
C LEU A 173 13.57 9.43 -10.37
N ASP A 174 14.25 10.10 -11.31
CA ASP A 174 15.64 9.81 -11.66
C ASP A 174 16.62 10.32 -10.58
N SER A 175 16.22 11.37 -9.85
CA SER A 175 16.95 11.96 -8.73
C SER A 175 15.99 12.49 -7.66
N PRO A 176 16.44 12.68 -6.41
CA PRO A 176 15.60 13.23 -5.36
C PRO A 176 15.07 14.62 -5.72
N VAL A 177 13.79 14.88 -5.45
CA VAL A 177 13.19 16.21 -5.58
C VAL A 177 13.38 16.97 -4.28
N THR A 178 13.86 18.21 -4.36
CA THR A 178 13.99 19.12 -3.21
C THR A 178 13.11 20.34 -3.38
N VAL A 179 12.41 20.72 -2.33
CA VAL A 179 11.63 21.97 -2.27
C VAL A 179 12.04 22.73 -1.02
N GLU A 180 12.47 23.97 -1.23
CA GLU A 180 12.90 24.87 -0.16
C GLU A 180 11.76 25.79 0.28
N TRP A 181 11.78 26.20 1.54
CA TRP A 181 10.93 27.23 2.13
C TRP A 181 11.76 28.20 2.97
#